data_AF-A0A3E0KIL7-F1
#
_entry.id   AF-A0A3E0KIL7-F1
#
_cell.length_a   1.000
_cell.length_b   1.000
_cell.length_c   1.000
_cell.angle_alpha   90.00
_cell.angle_beta   90.00
_cell.angle_gamma   90.00
#
_symmetry.space_group_name_H-M   'P 1'
#
loop_
_entity.id
_entity.type
_entity.pdbx_description
1 polymer ?
#
loop_
_entity_poly.entity_id
_entity_poly.type
_entity_poly.pdbx_seq_one_letter_code
_entity_poly.pdbx_strand_id
1 'polypeptide(L)'
;MEDAARIVGAGLVVTILLVVLRDRYPALAVQLMIAFVVGVFLFLLPALDRVVGVFTDLGRRAQVSTAYLDIALRVMGVAYLTAFGAQICKDAKEEALASVVELTGKVVILLLALPVVMGILDALLRLLP
;
A
#
# COMPACT_ATOMS: atom_id res chain seq x y z
N MET A 1 -7.38 -16.27 -9.59
CA MET A 1 -6.24 -17.16 -9.96
C MET A 1 -5.62 -16.74 -11.29
N GLU A 2 -6.43 -16.40 -12.30
CA GLU A 2 -5.93 -15.93 -13.60
C GLU A 2 -5.07 -14.66 -13.51
N ASP A 3 -5.48 -13.67 -12.72
CA ASP A 3 -4.71 -12.43 -12.51
C ASP A 3 -3.33 -12.66 -11.88
N ALA A 4 -3.26 -13.53 -10.87
CA ALA A 4 -2.02 -13.89 -10.21
C ALA A 4 -1.07 -14.61 -11.18
N ALA A 5 -1.58 -15.54 -11.99
CA ALA A 5 -0.79 -16.22 -13.01
C ALA A 5 -0.25 -15.25 -14.08
N ARG A 6 -1.06 -14.27 -14.51
CA ARG A 6 -0.63 -13.22 -15.46
C ARG A 6 0.49 -12.35 -14.88
N ILE A 7 0.35 -11.90 -13.63
CA ILE A 7 1.37 -11.07 -12.96
C ILE A 7 2.68 -11.86 -12.79
N VAL A 8 2.60 -13.11 -12.33
CA VAL A 8 3.79 -13.98 -12.16
C VAL A 8 4.46 -14.26 -13.50
N GLY A 9 3.69 -14.60 -14.55
CA GLY A 9 4.22 -14.82 -15.88
C GLY A 9 4.91 -13.58 -16.46
N ALA A 10 4.27 -12.41 -16.35
CA ALA A 10 4.88 -11.15 -16.77
C ALA A 10 6.15 -10.83 -15.96
N GLY A 11 6.15 -11.12 -14.66
CA GLY A 11 7.32 -10.95 -13.80
C GLY A 11 8.51 -11.82 -14.20
N LEU A 12 8.26 -13.07 -14.58
CA LEU A 12 9.30 -13.96 -15.11
C LEU A 12 9.90 -13.42 -16.42
N VAL A 13 9.06 -12.98 -17.35
CA VAL A 13 9.51 -12.39 -18.63
C VAL A 13 10.34 -11.13 -18.38
N VAL A 14 9.86 -10.22 -17.53
CA VAL A 14 10.60 -9.01 -17.17
C VAL A 14 11.92 -9.34 -16.47
N THR A 15 11.95 -10.36 -15.61
CA THR A 15 13.19 -10.80 -14.93
C THR A 15 14.23 -11.27 -15.92
N ILE A 16 13.85 -12.10 -16.92
CA ILE A 16 14.76 -12.54 -17.99
C ILE A 16 15.31 -11.33 -18.75
N LEU A 17 14.43 -10.38 -19.09
CA LEU A 17 14.81 -9.17 -19.81
C LEU A 17 15.76 -8.29 -18.99
N LEU A 18 15.52 -8.16 -17.69
CA LEU A 18 16.36 -7.42 -16.75
C LEU A 18 17.77 -8.02 -16.64
N VAL A 19 17.90 -9.35 -16.63
CA VAL A 19 19.22 -10.01 -16.60
C VAL A 19 20.03 -9.64 -17.84
N VAL A 20 19.40 -9.64 -19.02
CA VAL A 20 20.08 -9.26 -20.28
C VAL A 20 20.39 -7.76 -20.33
N LEU A 21 19.47 -6.90 -19.89
CA LEU A 21 19.64 -5.45 -19.92
C LEU A 21 20.69 -4.97 -18.91
N ARG A 22 20.82 -5.61 -17.74
CA ARG A 22 21.79 -5.17 -16.72
C ARG A 22 23.24 -5.21 -17.20
N ASP A 23 23.57 -6.13 -18.09
CA ASP A 23 24.92 -6.28 -18.64
C ASP A 23 25.28 -5.14 -19.61
N ARG A 24 24.35 -4.78 -20.50
CA ARG A 24 24.58 -3.78 -21.55
C ARG A 24 24.12 -2.36 -21.22
N TYR A 25 23.01 -2.22 -20.51
CA TYR A 25 22.30 -0.96 -20.26
C TYR A 25 21.69 -0.94 -18.84
N PRO A 26 22.52 -0.79 -17.78
CA PRO A 26 22.06 -0.88 -16.40
C PRO A 26 20.99 0.17 -16.04
N ALA A 27 21.04 1.37 -16.63
CA ALA A 27 20.03 2.41 -16.40
C ALA A 27 18.64 2.01 -16.94
N LEU A 28 18.58 1.42 -18.14
CA LEU A 28 17.33 0.93 -18.74
C LEU A 28 16.76 -0.25 -17.95
N ALA A 29 17.61 -1.09 -17.35
CA ALA A 29 17.15 -2.17 -16.48
C ALA A 29 16.41 -1.62 -15.25
N VAL A 30 16.93 -0.60 -14.59
CA VAL A 30 16.26 0.03 -13.43
C VAL A 30 14.92 0.64 -13.85
N GLN A 31 14.88 1.36 -14.96
CA GLN A 31 13.64 1.96 -15.47
C GLN A 31 12.57 0.91 -15.81
N LEU A 32 12.95 -0.20 -16.43
CA LEU A 32 12.05 -1.31 -16.75
C LEU A 32 11.49 -1.96 -15.48
N MET A 33 12.33 -2.17 -14.47
CA MET A 33 11.90 -2.72 -13.18
C MET A 33 10.88 -1.82 -12.51
N ILE A 34 11.16 -0.52 -12.41
CA ILE A 34 10.24 0.47 -11.83
C ILE A 34 8.92 0.49 -12.61
N ALA A 35 8.97 0.52 -13.94
CA ALA A 35 7.79 0.51 -14.79
C ALA A 35 6.93 -0.75 -14.58
N PHE A 36 7.56 -1.93 -14.47
CA PHE A 36 6.85 -3.18 -14.21
C PHE A 36 6.17 -3.16 -12.84
N VAL A 37 6.90 -2.76 -11.79
CA VAL A 37 6.40 -2.68 -10.43
C VAL A 37 5.20 -1.72 -10.36
N VAL A 38 5.33 -0.51 -10.91
CA VAL A 38 4.24 0.48 -10.99
C VAL A 38 3.04 -0.07 -11.78
N GLY A 39 3.29 -0.74 -12.92
CA GLY A 39 2.23 -1.34 -13.74
C GLY A 39 1.43 -2.41 -12.98
N VAL A 40 2.10 -3.29 -12.23
CA VAL A 40 1.45 -4.31 -11.39
C VAL A 40 0.61 -3.66 -10.29
N PHE A 41 1.13 -2.60 -9.65
CA PHE A 41 0.39 -1.89 -8.62
C PHE A 41 -0.90 -1.24 -9.16
N LEU A 42 -0.81 -0.55 -10.30
CA LEU A 42 -1.97 0.03 -10.97
C LEU A 42 -2.99 -1.04 -11.37
N PHE A 43 -2.53 -2.21 -11.83
CA PHE A 43 -3.39 -3.34 -12.16
C PHE A 43 -4.14 -3.91 -10.94
N LEU A 44 -3.57 -3.81 -9.74
CA LEU A 44 -4.19 -4.27 -8.49
C LEU A 44 -5.18 -3.27 -7.87
N LEU A 45 -5.15 -1.99 -8.24
CA LEU A 45 -6.04 -0.96 -7.68
C LEU A 45 -7.54 -1.32 -7.74
N PRO A 46 -8.09 -1.87 -8.84
CA PRO A 46 -9.50 -2.26 -8.90
C PRO A 46 -9.86 -3.44 -7.98
N ALA A 47 -8.90 -4.31 -7.66
CA ALA A 47 -9.10 -5.38 -6.70
C ALA A 47 -9.15 -4.82 -5.27
N LEU A 48 -8.29 -3.85 -4.95
CA LEU A 48 -8.32 -3.14 -3.68
C LEU A 48 -9.65 -2.40 -3.50
N ASP A 49 -10.14 -1.69 -4.53
CA ASP A 49 -11.42 -0.98 -4.47
C ASP A 49 -12.61 -1.92 -4.15
N ARG A 50 -12.65 -3.10 -4.77
CA ARG A 50 -13.65 -4.14 -4.45
C ARG A 50 -13.57 -4.59 -2.99
N VAL A 51 -12.37 -4.80 -2.45
CA VAL A 51 -12.18 -5.17 -1.05
C VAL A 51 -12.68 -4.06 -0.12
N VAL A 52 -12.34 -2.80 -0.42
CA VAL A 52 -12.81 -1.63 0.32
C VAL A 52 -14.34 -1.55 0.31
N GLY A 53 -14.98 -1.78 -0.85
CA GLY A 53 -16.43 -1.84 -0.98
C GLY A 53 -17.08 -2.90 -0.09
N VAL A 54 -16.52 -4.11 -0.08
CA VAL A 54 -17.01 -5.21 0.78
C VAL A 54 -16.89 -4.86 2.27
N PHE A 55 -15.76 -4.31 2.71
CA PHE A 55 -15.59 -3.87 4.09
C PHE A 55 -16.59 -2.77 4.46
N THR A 56 -16.86 -1.84 3.54
CA THR A 56 -17.84 -0.76 3.72
C THR A 56 -19.26 -1.29 3.90
N ASP A 57 -19.66 -2.27 3.09
CA ASP A 57 -20.96 -2.93 3.22
C ASP A 57 -21.09 -3.75 4.50
N LEU A 58 -20.03 -4.46 4.90
CA LEU A 58 -20.00 -5.19 6.18
C LEU A 58 -20.12 -4.23 7.37
N GLY A 59 -19.38 -3.12 7.35
CA GLY A 59 -19.45 -2.10 8.41
C GLY A 59 -20.84 -1.51 8.54
N ARG A 60 -21.52 -1.22 7.42
CA ARG A 60 -22.91 -0.77 7.40
C ARG A 60 -23.86 -1.80 8.02
N ARG A 61 -23.72 -3.08 7.68
CA ARG A 61 -24.56 -4.16 8.22
C ARG A 61 -24.34 -4.40 9.71
N ALA A 62 -23.12 -4.24 10.19
CA ALA A 62 -22.76 -4.42 11.60
C ALA A 62 -23.05 -3.19 12.47
N GLN A 63 -23.68 -2.13 11.92
CA GLN A 63 -23.87 -0.83 12.59
C GLN A 63 -22.59 -0.23 13.18
N VAL A 64 -21.45 -0.53 12.57
CA VAL A 64 -20.18 0.10 12.94
C VAL A 64 -20.21 1.54 12.46
N SER A 65 -19.75 2.48 13.29
CA SER A 65 -19.61 3.88 12.86
C SER A 65 -18.70 3.93 11.63
N THR A 66 -19.24 4.50 10.54
CA THR A 66 -18.54 4.66 9.27
C THR A 66 -17.23 5.43 9.43
N ALA A 67 -17.09 6.24 10.48
CA ALA A 67 -15.86 6.95 10.79
C ALA A 67 -14.69 6.02 11.17
N TYR A 68 -14.92 4.96 11.96
CA TYR A 68 -13.85 4.04 12.35
C TYR A 68 -13.39 3.17 11.17
N LEU A 69 -14.35 2.76 10.33
CA LEU A 69 -14.02 2.01 9.13
C LEU A 69 -13.25 2.88 8.12
N ASP A 70 -13.64 4.14 7.92
CA ASP A 70 -12.90 5.10 7.07
C ASP A 70 -11.45 5.28 7.56
N ILE A 71 -11.24 5.41 8.88
CA ILE A 71 -9.89 5.49 9.43
C ILE A 71 -9.08 4.22 9.14
N ALA A 72 -9.67 3.03 9.37
CA ALA A 72 -8.99 1.77 9.11
C ALA A 72 -8.59 1.63 7.63
N LEU A 73 -9.50 1.98 6.71
CA LEU A 73 -9.26 1.98 5.27
C LEU A 73 -8.16 2.96 4.87
N ARG A 74 -8.16 4.18 5.43
CA ARG A 74 -7.11 5.18 5.18
C ARG A 74 -5.75 4.71 5.68
N VAL A 75 -5.68 4.11 6.87
CA VAL A 75 -4.42 3.56 7.41
C VAL A 75 -3.88 2.46 6.51
N MET A 76 -4.73 1.53 6.06
CA MET A 76 -4.32 0.49 5.11
C MET A 76 -3.82 1.09 3.79
N GLY A 77 -4.54 2.07 3.24
CA GLY A 77 -4.16 2.76 2.01
C GLY A 77 -2.79 3.44 2.12
N VAL A 78 -2.57 4.22 3.18
CA VAL A 78 -1.28 4.89 3.44
C VAL A 78 -0.17 3.86 3.63
N ALA A 79 -0.41 2.78 4.38
CA ALA A 79 0.59 1.74 4.61
C ALA A 79 1.04 1.07 3.30
N TYR A 80 0.09 0.68 2.44
CA TYR A 80 0.42 0.06 1.15
C TYR A 80 1.11 1.04 0.20
N LEU A 81 0.62 2.27 0.08
CA LEU A 81 1.23 3.29 -0.79
C LEU A 81 2.66 3.61 -0.38
N THR A 82 2.91 3.79 0.91
CA THR A 82 4.23 4.18 1.40
C THR A 82 5.21 3.01 1.40
N ALA A 83 4.77 1.79 1.74
CA ALA A 83 5.60 0.59 1.60
C ALA A 83 6.00 0.35 0.14
N PHE A 84 5.05 0.50 -0.78
CA PHE A 84 5.29 0.32 -2.20
C PHE A 84 6.21 1.41 -2.78
N GLY A 85 5.95 2.68 -2.45
CA GLY A 85 6.80 3.79 -2.87
C GLY A 85 8.24 3.65 -2.35
N ALA A 86 8.41 3.24 -1.09
CA ALA A 86 9.73 2.99 -0.52
C ALA A 86 10.46 1.84 -1.22
N GLN A 87 9.75 0.77 -1.58
CA GLN A 87 10.34 -0.35 -2.32
C GLN A 87 10.87 0.09 -3.69
N ILE A 88 10.12 0.92 -4.43
CA ILE A 88 10.57 1.49 -5.71
C ILE A 88 11.84 2.33 -5.52
N CYS A 89 11.91 3.15 -4.48
CA CYS A 89 13.11 3.93 -4.18
C CYS A 89 14.31 3.01 -3.87
N LYS A 90 14.13 1.93 -3.11
CA LYS A 90 15.18 0.93 -2.84
C LYS A 90 15.65 0.23 -4.10
N ASP A 91 14.71 -0.13 -4.97
CA ASP A 91 14.99 -0.76 -6.27
C ASP A 91 15.76 0.18 -7.22
N ALA A 92 15.54 1.49 -7.08
CA ALA A 92 16.33 2.54 -7.75
C ALA A 92 17.71 2.81 -7.12
N LYS A 93 18.07 2.09 -6.05
CA LYS A 93 19.27 2.30 -5.21
C LYS A 93 19.28 3.62 -4.41
N GLU A 94 18.11 4.19 -4.17
CA GLU A 94 17.91 5.44 -3.42
C GLU A 94 17.39 5.15 -1.99
N GLU A 95 18.26 4.61 -1.13
CA GLU A 95 17.88 4.17 0.23
C GLU A 95 17.48 5.33 1.15
N ALA A 96 18.14 6.50 1.01
CA ALA A 96 17.80 7.69 1.77
C ALA A 96 16.38 8.18 1.45
N LEU A 97 16.00 8.22 0.16
CA LEU A 97 14.65 8.58 -0.25
C LEU A 97 13.62 7.55 0.23
N ALA A 98 13.94 6.26 0.12
CA ALA A 98 13.06 5.20 0.63
C ALA A 98 12.76 5.38 2.12
N SER A 99 13.78 5.71 2.92
CA SER A 99 13.64 5.94 4.36
C SER A 99 12.72 7.13 4.68
N VAL A 100 12.81 8.22 3.89
CA VAL A 100 11.92 9.38 4.03
C VAL A 100 10.46 9.02 3.71
N VAL A 101 10.23 8.22 2.67
CA VAL A 101 8.89 7.75 2.29
C VAL A 101 8.29 6.87 3.38
N GLU A 102 9.05 5.91 3.92
CA GLU A 102 8.59 5.07 5.03
C GLU A 102 8.28 5.88 6.28
N LEU A 103 9.14 6.84 6.63
CA LEU A 103 8.94 7.70 7.79
C LEU A 103 7.65 8.51 7.65
N THR A 104 7.38 9.04 6.46
CA THR A 104 6.16 9.79 6.16
C THR A 104 4.94 8.91 6.38
N GLY A 105 4.95 7.67 5.90
CA GLY A 105 3.87 6.70 6.14
C GLY A 105 3.63 6.45 7.64
N LYS A 106 4.70 6.22 8.40
CA LYS A 106 4.61 5.99 9.85
C LYS A 106 4.01 7.18 10.59
N VAL A 107 4.44 8.40 10.27
CA VAL A 107 3.92 9.62 10.89
C VAL A 107 2.45 9.85 10.54
N VAL A 108 2.07 9.69 9.27
CA VAL A 108 0.68 9.84 8.83
C VAL A 108 -0.23 8.81 9.49
N ILE A 109 0.19 7.55 9.58
CA ILE A 109 -0.57 6.49 10.27
C ILE A 109 -0.75 6.84 11.75
N LEU A 110 0.30 7.35 12.42
CA LEU A 110 0.21 7.76 13.82
C LEU A 110 -0.81 8.89 14.01
N LEU A 111 -0.83 9.88 13.10
CA LEU A 111 -1.82 10.96 13.12
C LEU A 111 -3.25 10.44 12.92
N LEU A 112 -3.45 9.49 12.01
CA LEU A 112 -4.75 8.85 11.76
C LEU A 112 -5.22 8.00 12.96
N ALA A 113 -4.30 7.50 13.78
CA ALA A 113 -4.64 6.73 14.97
C ALA A 113 -5.17 7.61 16.13
N LEU A 114 -4.81 8.89 16.19
CA LEU A 114 -5.25 9.82 17.24
C LEU A 114 -6.77 9.86 17.47
N PRO A 115 -7.63 10.06 16.44
CA PRO A 115 -9.08 10.08 16.63
C PRO A 115 -9.64 8.76 17.17
N VAL A 116 -9.03 7.63 16.83
CA VAL A 116 -9.44 6.32 17.36
C VAL A 116 -9.14 6.22 18.86
N VAL A 117 -7.92 6.61 19.26
CA VAL A 117 -7.52 6.61 20.68
C VAL A 117 -8.40 7.56 21.49
N MET A 118 -8.69 8.76 20.96
CA MET A 118 -9.61 9.70 21.61
C MET A 118 -11.02 9.13 21.77
N GLY A 119 -11.55 8.46 20.73
CA GLY A 119 -12.87 7.82 20.79
C GLY A 119 -12.95 6.70 21.84
N ILE A 120 -11.87 5.92 21.98
CA ILE A 120 -11.78 4.89 23.04
C ILE A 120 -11.73 5.54 24.42
N LEU A 121 -10.94 6.60 24.60
CA LEU A 121 -10.83 7.30 25.88
C LEU A 121 -12.18 7.89 26.31
N ASP A 122 -12.91 8.55 25.40
CA ASP A 122 -14.25 9.08 25.68
C ASP A 122 -15.23 7.97 26.07
N ALA A 123 -15.18 6.82 25.37
CA ALA A 123 -16.00 5.66 25.73
C ALA A 123 -15.69 5.13 27.13
N LEU A 124 -14.42 5.09 27.55
CA LEU A 124 -14.02 4.69 28.90
C LEU A 124 -14.46 5.71 29.96
N LEU A 125 -14.34 7.01 29.67
CA LEU A 125 -14.76 8.08 30.58
C LEU A 125 -16.27 8.04 30.85
N ARG A 126 -17.08 7.68 29.85
CA ARG A 126 -18.54 7.50 30.01
C ARG A 126 -18.94 6.30 30.87
N LEU A 127 -18.02 5.35 31.10
CA LEU A 127 -18.25 4.18 31.95
C LEU A 127 -17.84 4.42 33.41
N LEU A 128 -17.14 5.53 33.70
CA LEU A 128 -16.84 5.95 35.06
C LEU A 128 -18.10 6.59 35.68
N PRO A 129 -18.50 6.20 36.91
CA PRO A 129 -19.64 6.76 37.62
C PRO A 129 -19.42 8.22 38.06
#